data_AF-A0A9D6Y487-F1
#
_entry.id   AF-A0A9D6Y487-F1
#
_cell.length_a   1.000
_cell.length_b   1.000
_cell.length_c   1.000
_cell.angle_alpha   90.00
_cell.angle_beta   90.00
_cell.angle_gamma   90.00
#
_symmetry.space_group_name_H-M   'P 1'
#
loop_
_entity.id
_entity.type
_entity.pdbx_description
1 polymer ?
#
loop_
_entity_poly.entity_id
_entity_poly.type
_entity_poly.pdbx_seq_one_letter_code
_entity_poly.pdbx_strand_id
1 'polypeptide(L)'
;EQKNATLVRAYLGYGRLETLRQCEAVNALYDQLWVYYNLFQPVLHQVSKEIVDGKLRRRWDRAQTPYQRLLTSGALTPEQEARLAALYAATNPRRLREDIYRAVEQLWQQADQRKEAAVSGNISK
;
A
#
# COMPACT_ATOMS: atom_id res chain seq x y z
N GLU A 1 2.68 15.34 -0.59
CA GLU A 1 2.71 14.47 0.62
C GLU A 1 1.82 13.25 0.38
N GLN A 2 2.40 12.06 0.15
CA GLN A 2 1.62 10.83 -0.03
C GLN A 2 1.15 10.31 1.32
N LYS A 3 -0.14 9.98 1.45
CA LYS A 3 -0.75 9.32 2.62
C LYS A 3 -0.42 7.83 2.67
N ASN A 4 0.84 7.44 2.53
CA ASN A 4 1.26 6.04 2.60
C ASN A 4 0.91 5.42 3.96
N ALA A 5 0.93 6.23 5.03
CA ALA A 5 0.47 5.84 6.36
C ALA A 5 -1.00 5.37 6.39
N THR A 6 -1.88 5.94 5.57
CA THR A 6 -3.30 5.52 5.51
C THR A 6 -3.45 4.18 4.80
N LEU A 7 -2.68 3.95 3.74
CA LEU A 7 -2.74 2.71 2.97
C LEU A 7 -2.21 1.53 3.78
N VAL A 8 -1.06 1.67 4.41
CA VAL A 8 -0.47 0.63 5.27
C VAL A 8 -1.41 0.31 6.45
N ARG A 9 -1.99 1.33 7.09
CA ARG A 9 -2.98 1.14 8.17
C ARG A 9 -4.28 0.48 7.71
N ALA A 10 -4.66 0.62 6.44
CA ALA A 10 -5.84 -0.09 5.93
C ALA A 10 -5.63 -1.62 5.93
N TYR A 11 -4.39 -2.09 5.76
CA TYR A 11 -4.05 -3.53 5.82
C TYR A 11 -3.69 -3.99 7.23
N LEU A 12 -2.99 -3.16 8.00
CA LEU A 12 -2.46 -3.53 9.32
C LEU A 12 -3.35 -3.09 10.50
N GLY A 13 -4.39 -2.30 10.26
CA GLY A 13 -5.20 -1.74 11.34
C GLY A 13 -4.35 -0.97 12.37
N TYR A 14 -4.67 -1.17 13.65
CA TYR A 14 -4.05 -0.48 14.80
C TYR A 14 -3.30 -1.41 15.75
N GLY A 15 -3.01 -2.65 15.33
CA GLY A 15 -2.29 -3.59 16.18
C GLY A 15 -0.85 -3.14 16.47
N ARG A 16 -0.35 -3.49 17.66
CA ARG A 16 1.04 -3.19 18.05
C ARG A 16 2.00 -4.21 17.46
N LEU A 17 3.07 -3.71 16.85
CA LEU A 17 4.22 -4.48 16.39
C LEU A 17 5.41 -4.12 17.28
N GLU A 18 6.03 -5.13 17.88
CA GLU A 18 6.99 -4.94 18.97
C GLU A 18 8.31 -5.66 18.73
N THR A 19 8.45 -6.37 17.61
CA THR A 19 9.65 -7.17 17.32
C THR A 19 10.32 -6.76 16.01
N LEU A 20 11.63 -6.98 15.93
CA LEU A 20 12.42 -6.75 14.71
C LEU A 20 11.87 -7.56 13.53
N ARG A 21 11.51 -8.82 13.75
CA ARG A 21 10.94 -9.69 12.72
C ARG A 21 9.63 -9.14 12.15
N GLN A 22 8.78 -8.54 12.99
CA GLN A 22 7.56 -7.88 12.54
C GLN A 22 7.88 -6.63 11.72
N CYS A 23 8.87 -5.83 12.13
CA CYS A 23 9.32 -4.67 11.35
C CYS A 23 9.83 -5.09 9.97
N GLU A 24 10.65 -6.15 9.88
CA GLU A 24 11.14 -6.69 8.61
C GLU A 24 9.99 -7.17 7.72
N ALA A 25 9.03 -7.91 8.28
CA ALA A 25 7.85 -8.36 7.54
C ALA A 25 7.00 -7.19 7.02
N VAL A 26 6.84 -6.13 7.81
CA VAL A 26 6.13 -4.91 7.38
C VAL A 26 6.90 -4.16 6.30
N ASN A 27 8.23 -4.09 6.39
CA ASN A 27 9.04 -3.47 5.34
C ASN A 27 8.91 -4.23 4.01
N ALA A 28 8.96 -5.56 4.05
CA ALA A 28 8.74 -6.38 2.86
C ALA A 28 7.33 -6.19 2.28
N LEU A 29 6.31 -6.14 3.14
CA LEU A 29 4.94 -5.81 2.73
C LEU A 29 4.85 -4.41 2.11
N TYR A 30 5.57 -3.43 2.66
CA TYR A 30 5.59 -2.06 2.14
C TYR A 30 6.14 -2.00 0.72
N ASP A 31 7.20 -2.73 0.41
CA ASP A 31 7.76 -2.80 -0.94
C ASP A 31 6.73 -3.36 -1.94
N GLN A 32 5.97 -4.39 -1.55
CA GLN A 32 4.90 -4.94 -2.38
C GLN A 32 3.75 -3.94 -2.58
N LEU A 33 3.33 -3.26 -1.51
CA LEU A 33 2.29 -2.24 -1.56
C LEU A 33 2.71 -1.07 -2.44
N TRP A 34 3.99 -0.66 -2.39
CA TRP A 34 4.52 0.40 -3.24
C TRP A 34 4.35 0.03 -4.72
N VAL A 35 4.74 -1.19 -5.11
CA VAL A 35 4.57 -1.65 -6.50
C VAL A 35 3.08 -1.66 -6.88
N TYR A 36 2.22 -2.24 -6.04
CA TYR A 36 0.80 -2.37 -6.33
C TYR A 36 0.13 -1.00 -6.53
N TYR A 37 0.31 -0.08 -5.56
CA TYR A 37 -0.38 1.21 -5.57
C TYR A 37 0.15 2.17 -6.64
N ASN A 38 1.45 2.17 -6.89
CA ASN A 38 2.02 3.11 -7.86
C ASN A 38 1.84 2.62 -9.30
N LEU A 39 1.96 1.31 -9.55
CA LEU A 39 1.93 0.78 -10.91
C LEU A 39 0.53 0.37 -11.37
N PHE A 40 -0.31 -0.17 -10.47
CA PHE A 40 -1.52 -0.90 -10.86
C PHE A 40 -2.83 -0.33 -10.33
N GLN A 41 -2.83 0.44 -9.25
CA GLN A 41 -4.06 1.02 -8.69
C GLN A 41 -4.42 2.36 -9.37
N PRO A 42 -5.53 2.45 -10.11
CA PRO A 42 -5.98 3.73 -10.66
C PRO A 42 -6.51 4.62 -9.55
N VAL A 43 -6.18 5.92 -9.62
CA VAL A 43 -6.63 6.94 -8.67
C VAL A 43 -7.25 8.13 -9.40
N LEU A 44 -8.26 8.72 -8.76
CA LEU A 44 -8.90 9.97 -9.17
C LEU A 44 -8.23 11.13 -8.44
N HIS A 45 -7.82 12.16 -9.18
CA HIS A 45 -7.36 13.41 -8.61
C HIS A 45 -8.45 14.48 -8.74
N GLN A 46 -8.59 15.29 -7.69
CA GLN A 46 -9.54 16.41 -7.70
C GLN A 46 -8.96 17.53 -8.57
N VAL A 47 -9.65 17.88 -9.65
CA VAL A 47 -9.21 18.91 -10.60
C VAL A 47 -9.68 20.29 -10.18
N SER A 48 -10.92 20.39 -9.69
CA SER A 48 -11.48 21.64 -9.19
C SER A 48 -12.54 21.39 -8.13
N LYS A 49 -12.82 22.43 -7.35
CA LYS A 49 -13.97 22.47 -6.45
C LYS A 49 -14.62 23.85 -6.57
N GLU A 50 -15.95 23.86 -6.56
CA GLU A 50 -16.74 25.08 -6.67
C GLU A 50 -17.94 24.98 -5.72
N ILE A 51 -18.45 26.13 -5.28
CA ILE A 51 -19.68 26.20 -4.48
C ILE A 51 -20.79 26.61 -5.43
N VAL A 52 -21.77 25.72 -5.60
CA VAL A 52 -22.97 25.95 -6.43
C VAL A 52 -24.17 25.82 -5.50
N ASP A 53 -24.97 26.88 -5.38
CA ASP A 53 -26.14 26.97 -4.49
C ASP A 53 -25.82 26.60 -3.03
N GLY A 54 -24.68 27.10 -2.52
CA GLY A 54 -24.22 26.81 -1.17
C GLY A 54 -23.67 25.39 -0.95
N LYS A 55 -23.63 24.54 -1.98
CA LYS A 55 -23.10 23.17 -1.91
C LYS A 55 -21.75 23.05 -2.60
N LEU A 56 -20.80 22.40 -1.93
CA LEU A 56 -19.48 22.11 -2.48
C LEU A 56 -19.55 20.98 -3.53
N ARG A 57 -19.35 21.33 -4.80
CA ARG A 57 -19.21 20.38 -5.91
C ARG A 57 -17.73 20.17 -6.22
N ARG A 58 -17.30 18.90 -6.31
CA ARG A 58 -15.92 18.52 -6.66
C ARG A 58 -15.91 17.90 -8.04
N ARG A 59 -14.98 18.34 -8.89
CA ARG A 59 -14.72 17.74 -10.19
C ARG A 59 -13.45 16.91 -10.13
N TRP A 60 -13.55 15.68 -10.61
CA TRP A 60 -12.47 14.69 -10.63
C TRP A 60 -12.02 14.48 -12.07
N ASP A 61 -10.77 14.06 -12.24
CA ASP A 61 -10.24 13.67 -13.54
C ASP A 61 -10.61 12.23 -13.91
N ARG A 62 -10.03 11.75 -15.01
CA ARG A 62 -10.11 10.34 -15.39
C ARG A 62 -9.19 9.52 -14.48
N ALA A 63 -9.68 8.36 -14.04
CA ALA A 63 -8.89 7.41 -13.27
C ALA A 63 -7.64 6.98 -14.06
N GLN A 64 -6.47 7.18 -13.47
CA GLN A 64 -5.16 6.80 -14.00
C GLN A 64 -4.26 6.34 -12.87
N THR A 65 -3.35 5.40 -13.14
CA THR A 65 -2.37 4.98 -12.13
C THR A 65 -1.30 6.07 -11.94
N PRO A 66 -0.68 6.17 -10.76
CA PRO A 66 0.45 7.07 -10.56
C PRO A 66 1.56 6.87 -11.59
N TYR A 67 1.84 5.62 -11.98
CA TYR A 67 2.78 5.29 -13.05
C TYR A 67 2.40 5.93 -14.39
N GLN A 68 1.14 5.82 -14.83
CA GLN A 68 0.68 6.44 -16.08
C GLN A 68 0.82 7.96 -16.05
N ARG A 69 0.52 8.59 -14.90
CA ARG A 69 0.67 10.03 -14.72
C ARG A 69 2.13 10.45 -14.77
N LEU A 70 3.02 9.66 -14.16
CA LEU A 70 4.45 9.93 -14.10
C LEU A 70 5.10 9.82 -15.49
N LEU A 71 4.68 8.86 -16.31
CA LEU A 71 5.08 8.80 -17.72
C LEU A 71 4.58 10.03 -18.51
N THR A 72 3.34 10.47 -18.26
CA THR A 72 2.76 11.62 -18.96
C THR A 72 3.39 12.95 -18.52
N SER A 73 3.96 13.03 -17.31
CA SER A 73 4.53 14.28 -16.81
C SER A 73 5.92 14.60 -17.36
N GLY A 74 6.59 13.65 -18.04
CA GLY A 74 7.94 13.85 -18.59
C GLY A 74 9.02 14.14 -17.55
N ALA A 75 8.78 13.75 -16.29
CA ALA A 75 9.67 14.06 -15.17
C ALA A 75 10.78 13.00 -14.98
N LEU A 76 10.74 11.91 -15.74
CA LEU A 76 11.63 10.78 -15.62
C LEU A 76 12.74 10.83 -16.67
N THR A 77 13.93 10.35 -16.29
CA THR A 77 14.97 10.07 -17.28
C THR A 77 14.62 8.80 -18.07
N PRO A 78 15.17 8.62 -19.30
CA PRO A 78 14.93 7.41 -20.08
C PRO A 78 15.26 6.12 -19.33
N GLU A 79 16.30 6.13 -18.49
CA GLU A 79 16.69 4.98 -17.66
C GLU A 79 15.66 4.67 -16.58
N GLN A 80 15.07 5.70 -15.97
CA GLN A 80 14.02 5.53 -14.96
C GLN A 80 12.73 5.00 -15.59
N GLU A 81 12.35 5.50 -16.76
CA GLU A 81 11.20 4.99 -17.52
C GLU A 81 11.39 3.53 -17.90
N ALA A 82 12.57 3.16 -18.43
CA ALA A 82 12.90 1.79 -18.78
C ALA A 82 12.84 0.85 -17.58
N ARG A 83 13.36 1.28 -16.42
CA ARG A 83 13.29 0.49 -15.18
C ARG A 83 11.86 0.27 -14.72
N LEU A 84 11.01 1.31 -14.75
CA LEU A 84 9.61 1.19 -14.36
C LEU A 84 8.80 0.35 -15.35
N ALA A 85 9.08 0.47 -16.66
CA ALA A 85 8.47 -0.34 -17.70
C ALA A 85 8.81 -1.84 -17.54
N ALA A 86 10.08 -2.15 -17.26
CA ALA A 86 10.52 -3.52 -16.98
C ALA A 86 9.82 -4.08 -15.72
N LEU A 87 9.75 -3.30 -14.65
CA LEU A 87 9.05 -3.70 -13.43
C LEU A 87 7.54 -3.92 -13.67
N TYR A 88 6.90 -3.03 -14.43
CA TYR A 88 5.49 -3.15 -14.79
C TYR A 88 5.24 -4.45 -15.58
N ALA A 89 6.05 -4.70 -16.62
CA ALA A 89 5.92 -5.89 -17.48
C ALA A 89 6.20 -7.20 -16.72
N ALA A 90 7.13 -7.20 -15.77
CA ALA A 90 7.48 -8.37 -14.98
C ALA A 90 6.46 -8.69 -13.87
N THR A 91 5.58 -7.74 -13.52
CA THR A 91 4.69 -7.89 -12.36
C THR A 91 3.30 -8.33 -12.78
N ASN A 92 2.85 -9.50 -12.29
CA ASN A 92 1.46 -9.90 -12.38
C ASN A 92 0.66 -9.26 -11.23
N PRO A 93 -0.26 -8.31 -11.51
CA PRO A 93 -0.96 -7.57 -10.45
C PRO A 93 -1.89 -8.44 -9.60
N ARG A 94 -2.47 -9.52 -10.18
CA ARG A 94 -3.32 -10.45 -9.42
C ARG A 94 -2.48 -11.22 -8.41
N ARG A 95 -1.36 -11.77 -8.86
CA ARG A 95 -0.43 -12.50 -7.99
C ARG A 95 0.13 -11.60 -6.90
N LEU A 96 0.59 -10.40 -7.24
CA LEU A 96 1.08 -9.43 -6.25
C LEU A 96 0.05 -9.13 -5.17
N ARG A 97 -1.23 -8.97 -5.55
CA ARG A 97 -2.31 -8.72 -4.60
C ARG A 97 -2.54 -9.92 -3.67
N GLU A 98 -2.50 -11.13 -4.19
CA GLU A 98 -2.59 -12.36 -3.38
C GLU A 98 -1.40 -12.48 -2.42
N ASP A 99 -0.19 -12.17 -2.88
CA ASP A 99 1.02 -12.17 -2.06
C ASP A 99 0.90 -11.18 -0.89
N ILE A 100 0.39 -9.97 -1.16
CA ILE A 100 0.11 -8.93 -0.14
C ILE A 100 -0.86 -9.45 0.93
N TYR A 101 -1.98 -10.04 0.54
CA TYR A 101 -2.95 -10.57 1.51
C TYR A 101 -2.37 -11.68 2.38
N ARG A 102 -1.60 -12.60 1.77
CA ARG A 102 -0.93 -13.67 2.54
C ARG A 102 0.10 -13.12 3.51
N ALA A 103 0.88 -12.12 3.11
CA ALA A 103 1.87 -11.48 3.99
C ALA A 103 1.20 -10.80 5.19
N VAL A 104 0.07 -10.12 4.98
CA VAL A 104 -0.72 -9.52 6.06
C VAL A 104 -1.24 -10.58 7.02
N GLU A 105 -1.82 -11.67 6.50
CA GLU A 105 -2.34 -12.75 7.33
C GLU A 105 -1.24 -13.43 8.16
N GLN A 106 -0.08 -13.71 7.56
CA GLN A 106 1.07 -14.28 8.26
C GLN A 106 1.57 -13.37 9.40
N LEU A 107 1.55 -12.05 9.20
CA LEU A 107 1.94 -11.10 10.23
C LEU A 107 1.01 -11.18 11.45
N TRP A 108 -0.30 -11.34 11.24
CA TRP A 108 -1.28 -11.46 12.34
C TRP A 108 -1.22 -12.81 13.05
N GLN A 109 -1.04 -13.90 12.31
CA GLN A 109 -0.86 -15.24 12.91
C GLN A 109 0.32 -15.26 13.89
N GLN A 110 1.45 -14.62 13.53
CA GLN A 110 2.60 -14.49 14.42
C GLN A 110 2.30 -13.64 15.67
N ALA A 111 1.45 -12.62 15.53
CA ALA A 111 1.06 -11.77 16.65
C ALA A 111 0.11 -12.48 17.63
N ASP A 112 -0.83 -13.29 17.13
CA ASP A 112 -1.82 -13.99 17.94
C ASP A 112 -1.23 -15.21 18.67
N GLN A 113 -0.39 -16.01 18.00
CA GLN A 113 0.35 -17.12 18.64
C GLN A 113 1.20 -16.64 19.83
N ARG A 114 1.70 -15.39 19.78
CA ARG A 114 2.44 -14.80 20.90
C ARG A 114 1.52 -14.37 22.05
N LYS A 115 0.32 -13.85 21.79
CA LYS A 115 -0.65 -13.54 22.86
C LYS A 115 -0.99 -14.81 23.63
N GLU A 116 -1.24 -15.91 22.92
CA GLU A 116 -1.53 -17.20 23.53
C GLU A 116 -0.35 -17.74 24.33
N ALA A 117 0.88 -17.68 23.80
CA ALA A 117 2.07 -18.09 24.54
C ALA A 117 2.35 -17.23 25.79
N ALA A 118 2.13 -15.92 25.71
CA ALA A 118 2.30 -15.01 26.85
C ALA A 118 1.23 -15.21 27.93
N VAL A 119 -0.01 -15.54 27.54
CA VAL A 119 -1.11 -15.88 28.47
C VAL A 119 -0.83 -17.23 29.14
N SER A 120 -0.41 -18.24 28.37
CA SER A 120 -0.13 -19.59 28.92
C SER A 120 1.08 -19.61 29.86
N GLY A 121 2.10 -18.77 29.62
CA GLY A 121 3.25 -18.63 30.51
C GLY A 121 2.95 -17.91 31.84
N ASN A 122 1.88 -17.11 31.90
CA ASN A 122 1.47 -16.40 33.12
C ASN A 122 0.54 -17.21 34.03
N ILE A 123 -0.05 -18.31 33.54
CA ILE A 123 -0.96 -19.18 34.31
C ILE A 123 -0.19 -20.26 35.10
N SER A 124 1.10 -20.48 34.79
CA SER A 124 1.93 -21.51 35.43
C SER A 124 2.84 -21.00 36.58
N LYS A 125 2.47 -19.91 37.26
CA LYS A 125 3.16 -19.45 38.48
C LYS A 125 2.21 -19.24 39.64
#